data_AF-A0A839GCP9-F1
#
_entry.id   AF-A0A839GCP9-F1
#
_cell.length_a   1.000
_cell.length_b   1.000
_cell.length_c   1.000
_cell.angle_alpha   90.00
_cell.angle_beta   90.00
_cell.angle_gamma   90.00
#
_symmetry.space_group_name_H-M   'P 1'
#
loop_
_entity.id
_entity.type
_entity.pdbx_description
1 polymer ?
#
loop_
_entity_poly.entity_id
_entity_poly.type
_entity_poly.pdbx_seq_one_letter_code
_entity_poly.pdbx_strand_id
1 'polypeptide(L)'
;MDNLINTSTLTDAERAKLESILNKIFENCTGAALLNALHSNNLKFDFKTNPNLNGLGSYSPIEKSITFKGVNSMNFGTLQEELFHAYQDKYHQVGTAQYLGKPGSANIEFEAKLFSMINELYQSGMLA
;
A
#
# COMPACT_ATOMS: atom_id res chain seq x y z
N MET A 1 11.01 -5.35 9.28
CA MET A 1 9.87 -4.46 8.93
C MET A 1 9.67 -3.36 9.96
N ASP A 2 10.18 -3.51 11.17
CA ASP A 2 9.95 -2.66 12.35
C ASP A 2 10.27 -1.16 12.16
N ASN A 3 10.93 -0.78 11.06
CA ASN A 3 11.28 0.61 10.72
C ASN A 3 10.42 1.25 9.62
N LEU A 4 9.49 0.52 9.01
CA LEU A 4 8.57 1.02 7.96
C LEU A 4 7.29 1.67 8.55
N ILE A 5 6.96 1.39 9.80
CA ILE A 5 5.59 1.44 10.29
C ILE A 5 5.50 2.30 11.54
N ASN A 6 4.70 3.37 11.46
CA ASN A 6 4.17 4.06 12.63
C ASN A 6 2.70 3.69 12.80
N THR A 7 2.40 2.86 13.79
CA THR A 7 1.03 2.39 14.11
C THR A 7 0.49 3.06 15.37
N SER A 8 1.02 4.21 15.78
CA SER A 8 0.61 4.88 17.03
C SER A 8 -0.90 5.15 17.13
N THR A 9 -1.59 5.19 15.99
CA THR A 9 -3.04 5.39 15.88
C THR A 9 -3.87 4.11 15.75
N LEU A 10 -3.25 2.93 15.67
CA LEU A 10 -3.96 1.64 15.57
C LEU A 10 -4.17 1.00 16.94
N THR A 11 -5.30 0.33 17.11
CA THR A 11 -5.53 -0.62 18.20
C THR A 11 -4.61 -1.84 18.08
N ASP A 12 -4.45 -2.61 19.17
CA ASP A 12 -3.61 -3.81 19.16
C ASP A 12 -4.11 -4.87 18.16
N ALA A 13 -5.43 -5.02 18.03
CA ALA A 13 -6.03 -5.94 17.06
C ALA A 13 -5.76 -5.51 15.61
N GLU A 14 -5.86 -4.21 15.31
CA GLU A 14 -5.55 -3.64 14.00
C GLU A 14 -4.06 -3.77 13.67
N ARG A 15 -3.19 -3.52 14.65
CA ARG A 15 -1.73 -3.69 14.52
C ARG A 15 -1.38 -5.14 14.21
N ALA A 16 -1.87 -6.09 14.99
CA ALA A 16 -1.62 -7.52 14.76
C ALA A 16 -2.13 -7.97 13.38
N LYS A 17 -3.29 -7.44 12.95
CA LYS A 17 -3.84 -7.71 11.62
C LYS A 17 -2.94 -7.14 10.51
N LEU A 18 -2.49 -5.89 10.65
CA LEU A 18 -1.58 -5.24 9.71
C LEU A 18 -0.27 -6.01 9.58
N GLU A 19 0.38 -6.36 10.69
CA GLU A 19 1.62 -7.14 10.72
C GLU A 19 1.45 -8.51 10.05
N SER A 20 0.33 -9.20 10.32
CA SER A 20 0.02 -10.47 9.66
C SER A 20 -0.10 -10.34 8.14
N ILE A 21 -0.69 -9.26 7.64
CA ILE A 21 -0.84 -9.04 6.19
C ILE A 21 0.49 -8.66 5.56
N LEU A 22 1.28 -7.81 6.22
CA LEU A 22 2.60 -7.44 5.74
C LEU A 22 3.51 -8.67 5.59
N ASN A 23 3.49 -9.58 6.57
CA ASN A 23 4.22 -10.85 6.47
C ASN A 23 3.78 -11.66 5.24
N LYS A 24 2.46 -11.75 4.97
CA LYS A 24 1.95 -12.41 3.75
C LYS A 24 2.41 -11.73 2.46
N ILE A 25 2.48 -10.40 2.43
CA ILE A 25 3.02 -9.65 1.28
C ILE A 25 4.51 -9.97 1.11
N PHE A 26 5.27 -10.11 2.20
CA PHE A 26 6.69 -10.41 2.15
C PHE A 26 7.01 -11.86 1.76
N GLU A 27 6.12 -12.80 2.01
CA GLU A 27 6.27 -14.20 1.55
C GLU A 27 6.15 -14.33 0.02
N ASN A 28 5.49 -13.37 -0.63
CA ASN A 28 5.37 -13.27 -2.09
C ASN A 28 6.59 -12.54 -2.68
N CYS A 29 7.20 -13.06 -3.76
CA CYS A 29 8.41 -12.45 -4.35
C CYS A 29 8.21 -11.01 -4.86
N THR A 30 7.10 -10.72 -5.51
CA THR A 30 6.73 -9.38 -6.00
C THR A 30 6.44 -8.44 -4.83
N GLY A 31 5.73 -8.94 -3.82
CA GLY A 31 5.44 -8.20 -2.59
C GLY A 31 6.70 -7.92 -1.76
N ALA A 32 7.62 -8.87 -1.67
CA ALA A 32 8.93 -8.71 -1.03
C ALA A 32 9.76 -7.65 -1.76
N ALA A 33 9.80 -7.68 -3.11
CA ALA A 33 10.48 -6.68 -3.89
C ALA A 33 9.93 -5.26 -3.64
N LEU A 34 8.60 -5.12 -3.59
CA LEU A 34 7.93 -3.88 -3.25
C LEU A 34 8.32 -3.39 -1.85
N LEU A 35 8.15 -4.23 -0.82
CA LEU A 35 8.49 -3.88 0.56
C LEU A 35 9.97 -3.53 0.75
N ASN A 36 10.86 -4.27 0.09
CA ASN A 36 12.31 -4.00 0.12
C ASN A 36 12.64 -2.66 -0.55
N ALA A 37 11.97 -2.31 -1.66
CA ALA A 37 12.14 -1.02 -2.31
C ALA A 37 11.69 0.13 -1.39
N LEU A 38 10.55 0.00 -0.71
CA LEU A 38 10.07 1.01 0.24
C LEU A 38 11.02 1.14 1.44
N HIS A 39 11.48 0.01 1.99
CA HIS A 39 12.42 -0.03 3.12
C HIS A 39 13.77 0.61 2.78
N SER A 40 14.35 0.25 1.64
CA SER A 40 15.67 0.76 1.20
C SER A 40 15.65 2.27 0.95
N ASN A 41 14.47 2.84 0.71
CA ASN A 41 14.26 4.28 0.57
C ASN A 41 13.94 4.99 1.89
N ASN A 42 14.02 4.30 3.03
CA ASN A 42 13.69 4.81 4.37
C ASN A 42 12.29 5.43 4.46
N LEU A 43 11.34 4.91 3.68
CA LEU A 43 9.95 5.39 3.75
C LEU A 43 9.31 4.88 5.03
N LYS A 44 8.63 5.80 5.73
CA LYS A 44 7.86 5.52 6.94
C LYS A 44 6.43 5.91 6.69
N PHE A 45 5.51 5.07 7.13
CA PHE A 45 4.08 5.28 6.94
C PHE A 45 3.35 5.30 8.27
N ASP A 46 2.48 6.31 8.41
CA ASP A 46 1.47 6.31 9.46
C ASP A 46 0.29 5.45 9.01
N PHE A 47 -0.08 4.44 9.80
CA PHE A 47 -1.24 3.60 9.52
C PHE A 47 -2.43 4.00 10.40
N LYS A 48 -3.56 4.29 9.77
CA LYS A 48 -4.76 4.85 10.41
C LYS A 48 -6.01 4.06 10.03
N THR A 49 -7.08 4.24 10.80
CA THR A 49 -8.44 3.83 10.40
C THR A 49 -9.41 5.00 10.38
N ASN A 50 -10.32 4.99 9.41
CA ASN A 50 -11.38 5.98 9.26
C ASN A 50 -12.65 5.32 8.68
N PRO A 51 -13.70 5.09 9.48
CA PRO A 51 -14.93 4.43 9.01
C PRO A 51 -15.67 5.19 7.91
N ASN A 52 -15.40 6.49 7.77
CA ASN A 52 -16.01 7.34 6.75
C ASN A 52 -15.22 7.36 5.43
N LEU A 53 -14.18 6.52 5.28
CA LEU A 53 -13.43 6.43 4.04
C LEU A 53 -14.33 5.92 2.90
N ASN A 54 -14.23 6.56 1.73
CA ASN A 54 -15.01 6.20 0.55
C ASN A 54 -14.61 4.81 0.01
N GLY A 55 -13.30 4.50 0.01
CA GLY A 55 -12.74 3.20 -0.39
C GLY A 55 -12.41 2.28 0.80
N LEU A 56 -11.81 1.12 0.52
CA LEU A 56 -11.32 0.20 1.55
C LEU A 56 -10.00 0.67 2.17
N GLY A 57 -9.13 1.25 1.34
CA GLY A 57 -7.85 1.84 1.70
C GLY A 57 -7.66 3.19 0.99
N SER A 58 -6.70 3.97 1.46
CA SER A 58 -6.20 5.15 0.76
C SER A 58 -4.81 5.53 1.25
N TYR A 59 -3.88 5.70 0.32
CA TYR A 59 -2.59 6.32 0.52
C TYR A 59 -2.68 7.83 0.28
N SER A 60 -2.12 8.60 1.22
CA SER A 60 -1.97 10.06 1.08
C SER A 60 -0.53 10.40 0.69
N PRO A 61 -0.28 10.90 -0.54
CA PRO A 61 1.06 11.36 -0.93
C PRO A 61 1.47 12.65 -0.21
N ILE A 62 0.54 13.35 0.45
CA ILE A 62 0.83 14.56 1.23
C ILE A 62 1.25 14.18 2.65
N GLU A 63 0.46 13.33 3.32
CA GLU A 63 0.72 12.92 4.70
C GLU A 63 1.68 11.74 4.83
N LYS A 64 1.97 11.05 3.73
CA LYS A 64 2.68 9.76 3.72
C LYS A 64 2.04 8.74 4.66
N SER A 65 0.71 8.68 4.62
CA SER A 65 -0.10 7.83 5.50
C SER A 65 -0.94 6.85 4.69
N ILE A 66 -1.23 5.69 5.27
CA ILE A 66 -2.16 4.69 4.73
C ILE A 66 -3.34 4.60 5.69
N THR A 67 -4.52 4.91 5.19
CA THR A 67 -5.77 4.87 5.97
C THR A 67 -6.65 3.74 5.47
N PHE A 68 -7.09 2.87 6.37
CA PHE A 68 -8.09 1.86 6.07
C PHE A 68 -9.48 2.30 6.53
N LYS A 69 -10.54 1.82 5.87
CA LYS A 69 -11.91 2.05 6.34
C LYS A 69 -12.17 1.43 7.73
N GLY A 70 -11.43 0.37 8.05
CA GLY A 70 -11.46 -0.31 9.34
C GLY A 70 -10.76 -1.66 9.24
N VAL A 71 -10.76 -2.43 10.34
CA VAL A 71 -10.04 -3.72 10.42
C VAL A 71 -10.44 -4.72 9.33
N ASN A 72 -11.70 -4.74 8.90
CA ASN A 72 -12.18 -5.63 7.83
C ASN A 72 -11.63 -5.24 6.45
N SER A 73 -11.24 -3.98 6.26
CA SER A 73 -10.60 -3.49 5.03
C SER A 73 -9.08 -3.68 5.04
N MET A 74 -8.49 -4.01 6.20
CA MET A 74 -7.11 -4.49 6.27
C MET A 74 -7.05 -5.92 5.72
N ASN A 75 -6.85 -6.03 4.42
CA ASN A 75 -6.61 -7.28 3.72
C ASN A 75 -5.42 -7.13 2.76
N PHE A 76 -4.98 -8.26 2.19
CA PHE A 76 -3.82 -8.33 1.32
C PHE A 76 -3.92 -7.39 0.11
N GLY A 77 -5.02 -7.45 -0.64
CA GLY A 77 -5.20 -6.66 -1.86
C GLY A 77 -5.20 -5.16 -1.56
N THR A 78 -5.95 -4.74 -0.54
CA THR A 78 -5.99 -3.33 -0.13
C THR A 78 -4.61 -2.83 0.30
N LEU A 79 -3.91 -3.53 1.21
CA LEU A 79 -2.60 -3.07 1.68
C LEU A 79 -1.54 -3.07 0.56
N GLN A 80 -1.53 -4.09 -0.30
CA GLN A 80 -0.58 -4.14 -1.41
C GLN A 80 -0.77 -2.95 -2.36
N GLU A 81 -2.02 -2.60 -2.68
CA GLU A 81 -2.35 -1.46 -3.52
C GLU A 81 -1.85 -0.14 -2.93
N GLU A 82 -2.14 0.11 -1.64
CA GLU A 82 -1.69 1.34 -0.98
C GLU A 82 -0.17 1.44 -0.85
N LEU A 83 0.52 0.30 -0.62
CA LEU A 83 1.98 0.25 -0.65
C LEU A 83 2.55 0.51 -2.05
N PHE A 84 1.84 0.07 -3.10
CA PHE A 84 2.24 0.36 -4.47
C PHE A 84 2.02 1.85 -4.81
N HIS A 85 0.96 2.48 -4.31
CA HIS A 85 0.79 3.93 -4.43
C HIS A 85 1.93 4.71 -3.75
N ALA A 86 2.39 4.25 -2.57
CA ALA A 86 3.56 4.81 -1.92
C ALA A 86 4.84 4.62 -2.75
N TYR A 87 4.98 3.47 -3.42
CA TYR A 87 6.07 3.22 -4.36
C TYR A 87 6.02 4.20 -5.53
N GLN A 88 4.87 4.35 -6.20
CA GLN A 88 4.69 5.28 -7.31
C GLN A 88 5.04 6.72 -6.89
N ASP A 89 4.58 7.15 -5.73
CA ASP A 89 4.87 8.47 -5.17
C ASP A 89 6.36 8.72 -4.91
N LYS A 90 7.14 7.67 -4.61
CA LYS A 90 8.59 7.78 -4.50
C LYS A 90 9.29 7.90 -5.85
N TYR A 91 8.83 7.19 -6.87
CA TYR A 91 9.54 7.08 -8.16
C TYR A 91 9.03 8.03 -9.24
N HIS A 92 7.85 8.64 -9.08
CA HIS A 92 7.47 9.79 -9.89
C HIS A 92 8.35 11.01 -9.51
N GLN A 93 8.90 11.69 -10.52
CA GLN A 93 9.92 12.75 -10.36
C GLN A 93 9.53 13.85 -9.35
N VAL A 94 8.25 14.15 -9.20
CA VAL A 94 7.73 15.14 -8.23
C VAL A 94 6.64 14.55 -7.32
N GLY A 95 6.59 13.22 -7.22
CA GLY A 95 5.55 12.47 -6.51
C GLY A 95 4.20 12.44 -7.22
N THR A 96 3.23 11.77 -6.60
CA THR A 96 1.87 11.60 -7.15
C THR A 96 0.90 12.67 -6.66
N ALA A 97 1.27 13.47 -5.64
CA ALA A 97 0.44 14.57 -5.13
C ALA A 97 0.02 15.57 -6.22
N GLN A 98 0.84 15.75 -7.27
CA GLN A 98 0.55 16.62 -8.41
C GLN A 98 -0.72 16.21 -9.18
N TYR A 99 -1.13 14.94 -9.11
CA TYR A 99 -2.25 14.37 -9.87
C TYR A 99 -3.57 14.35 -9.09
N LEU A 100 -3.57 14.73 -7.82
CA LEU A 100 -4.79 14.76 -7.00
C LEU A 100 -5.86 15.67 -7.62
N GLY A 101 -7.00 15.08 -7.99
CA GLY A 101 -8.11 15.79 -8.63
C GLY A 101 -7.81 16.30 -10.05
N LYS A 102 -6.74 15.80 -10.69
CA LYS A 102 -6.27 16.25 -12.00
C LYS A 102 -6.11 15.07 -12.99
N PRO A 103 -6.00 15.35 -14.30
CA PRO A 103 -5.58 14.35 -15.27
C PRO A 103 -4.28 13.66 -14.83
N GLY A 104 -4.22 12.35 -15.01
CA GLY A 104 -3.11 11.51 -14.51
C GLY A 104 -3.49 10.67 -13.29
N SER A 105 -4.45 11.10 -12.46
CA SER A 105 -4.93 10.30 -11.30
C SER A 105 -5.39 8.89 -11.73
N ALA A 106 -6.17 8.82 -12.81
CA ALA A 106 -6.63 7.54 -13.35
C ALA A 106 -5.48 6.64 -13.85
N ASN A 107 -4.35 7.21 -14.28
CA ASN A 107 -3.19 6.42 -14.71
C ASN A 107 -2.48 5.80 -13.50
N ILE A 108 -2.32 6.58 -12.41
CA ILE A 108 -1.76 6.09 -11.14
C ILE A 108 -2.57 4.91 -10.62
N GLU A 109 -3.89 5.05 -10.60
CA GLU A 109 -4.83 3.99 -10.22
C GLU A 109 -4.75 2.78 -11.16
N PHE A 110 -4.74 3.01 -12.48
CA PHE A 110 -4.64 1.94 -13.47
C PHE A 110 -3.37 1.10 -13.27
N GLU A 111 -2.22 1.73 -13.08
CA GLU A 111 -0.95 1.06 -12.81
C GLU A 111 -1.01 0.21 -11.54
N ALA A 112 -1.65 0.70 -10.48
CA ALA A 112 -1.81 -0.05 -9.24
C ALA A 112 -2.71 -1.29 -9.42
N LYS A 113 -3.82 -1.15 -10.16
CA LYS A 113 -4.67 -2.30 -10.53
C LYS A 113 -3.95 -3.30 -11.41
N LEU A 114 -3.18 -2.82 -12.38
CA LEU A 114 -2.37 -3.65 -13.27
C LEU A 114 -1.30 -4.42 -12.48
N PHE A 115 -0.59 -3.77 -11.57
CA PHE A 115 0.37 -4.42 -10.68
C PHE A 115 -0.29 -5.53 -9.84
N SER A 116 -1.46 -5.23 -9.27
CA SER A 116 -2.22 -6.22 -8.49
C SER A 116 -2.59 -7.45 -9.32
N MET A 117 -3.11 -7.24 -10.52
CA MET A 117 -3.47 -8.32 -11.45
C MET A 117 -2.25 -9.15 -11.88
N ILE A 118 -1.14 -8.50 -12.23
CA ILE A 118 0.10 -9.20 -12.61
C ILE A 118 0.61 -10.04 -11.43
N ASN A 119 0.57 -9.49 -10.21
CA ASN A 119 0.99 -10.24 -9.03
C ASN A 119 0.11 -11.49 -8.83
N GLU A 120 -1.21 -11.35 -8.93
CA GLU A 120 -2.15 -12.48 -8.83
C GLU A 120 -1.86 -13.57 -9.88
N LEU A 121 -1.64 -13.18 -11.13
CA LEU A 121 -1.32 -14.11 -12.22
C LEU A 121 0.05 -14.79 -12.03
N TYR A 122 1.02 -14.10 -11.46
CA TYR A 122 2.31 -14.70 -11.12
C TYR A 122 2.14 -15.74 -10.00
N GLN A 123 1.39 -15.41 -8.95
CA GLN A 123 1.15 -16.33 -7.83
C GLN A 123 0.30 -17.55 -8.22
N SER A 124 -0.56 -17.43 -9.24
CA SER A 124 -1.31 -18.56 -9.78
C SER A 124 -0.50 -19.47 -10.71
N GLY A 125 0.77 -19.11 -11.00
CA GLY A 125 1.62 -19.85 -11.93
C GLY A 125 1.28 -19.65 -13.40
N MET A 126 0.44 -18.66 -13.73
CA MET A 126 0.02 -18.36 -15.10
C MET A 126 1.02 -17.50 -15.89
N LEU A 127 2.00 -16.91 -15.21
CA LEU A 127 3.08 -16.09 -15.80
C LEU A 127 4.48 -16.71 -15.59
N ALA A 128 4.56 -18.01 -15.32
CA ALA A 128 5.80 -18.76 -15.14
C ALA A 128 6.56 -19.00 -16.45
#